data_AF-A0A147I8Y9-F1
#
_entry.id   AF-A0A147I8Y9-F1
#
_cell.length_a   1.000
_cell.length_b   1.000
_cell.length_c   1.000
_cell.angle_alpha   90.00
_cell.angle_beta   90.00
_cell.angle_gamma   90.00
#
_symmetry.space_group_name_H-M   'P 1'
#
loop_
_entity.id
_entity.type
_entity.pdbx_description
1 polymer ?
#
loop_
_entity_poly.entity_id
_entity_poly.type
_entity_poly.pdbx_seq_one_letter_code
_entity_poly.pdbx_strand_id
1 'polypeptide(L)'
;MVRKWLERRYAASRLDQAAADRRGYDARDDFDKAAAEEWACRALKDADCIEDQNTLAARLKALIAQDDYPATGLYDDVRFERHVRTYLRKLARMTKANEGFDKFLRHQ
;
A
#
# COMPACT_ATOMS: atom_id res chain seq x y z
N MET A 1 9.02 -11.81 8.13
CA MET A 1 9.68 -10.96 7.09
C MET A 1 8.69 -9.95 6.50
N VAL A 2 7.52 -10.41 6.05
CA VAL A 2 6.45 -9.57 5.49
C VAL A 2 6.03 -8.43 6.42
N ARG A 3 5.82 -8.70 7.71
CA ARG A 3 5.46 -7.67 8.72
C ARG A 3 6.43 -6.48 8.73
N LYS A 4 7.72 -6.77 8.90
CA LYS A 4 8.79 -5.76 8.89
C LYS A 4 8.86 -5.00 7.56
N TRP A 5 8.57 -5.67 6.44
CA TRP A 5 8.49 -5.02 5.14
C TRP A 5 7.32 -4.04 5.07
N LEU A 6 6.12 -4.45 5.51
CA LEU A 6 4.93 -3.62 5.55
C LEU A 6 5.12 -2.41 6.46
N GLU A 7 5.71 -2.58 7.65
CA GLU A 7 6.02 -1.47 8.57
C GLU A 7 6.97 -0.44 7.94
N ARG A 8 8.01 -0.92 7.23
CA ARG A 8 8.96 -0.04 6.55
C ARG A 8 8.31 0.70 5.38
N ARG A 9 7.50 0.03 4.57
CA ARG A 9 6.79 0.67 3.45
C ARG A 9 5.70 1.63 3.94
N TYR A 10 5.04 1.32 5.06
CA TYR A 10 4.16 2.24 5.76
C TYR A 10 4.89 3.53 6.17
N ALA A 11 6.05 3.42 6.81
CA ALA A 11 6.83 4.60 7.20
C ALA A 11 7.32 5.41 5.98
N ALA A 12 7.84 4.71 4.96
CA ALA A 12 8.35 5.35 3.74
C ALA A 12 7.24 6.07 2.95
N SER A 13 6.06 5.46 2.81
CA SER A 13 4.94 6.07 2.08
C SER A 13 4.43 7.35 2.74
N ARG A 14 4.47 7.45 4.08
CA ARG A 14 4.17 8.70 4.78
C ARG A 14 5.18 9.81 4.50
N LEU A 15 6.46 9.45 4.37
CA LEU A 15 7.51 10.40 3.96
C LEU A 15 7.33 10.84 2.50
N ASP A 16 6.98 9.89 1.62
CA ASP A 16 6.69 10.17 0.20
C ASP A 16 5.48 11.11 0.06
N GLN A 17 4.40 10.90 0.84
CA GLN A 17 3.27 11.83 0.91
C GLN A 17 3.73 13.25 1.31
N ALA A 18 4.47 13.38 2.41
CA ALA A 18 4.96 14.68 2.87
C ALA A 18 5.95 15.35 1.89
N ALA A 19 6.70 14.56 1.11
CA ALA A 19 7.57 15.08 0.06
C ALA A 19 6.78 15.56 -1.15
N ALA A 20 5.77 14.80 -1.59
CA ALA A 20 4.89 15.18 -2.68
C ALA A 20 4.05 16.42 -2.35
N ASP A 21 3.50 16.48 -1.13
CA ASP A 21 2.72 17.62 -0.67
C ASP A 21 3.51 18.94 -0.72
N ARG A 22 4.78 18.91 -0.28
CA ARG A 22 5.70 20.05 -0.37
C ARG A 22 6.02 20.50 -1.80
N ARG A 23 5.90 19.61 -2.79
CA ARG A 23 6.10 19.94 -4.21
C ARG A 23 4.86 20.56 -4.85
N GLY A 24 3.69 20.45 -4.20
CA GLY A 24 2.46 21.10 -4.64
C GLY A 24 1.74 20.37 -5.77
N TYR A 25 1.02 21.13 -6.59
CA TYR A 25 0.00 20.63 -7.52
C TYR A 25 0.49 19.52 -8.46
N ASP A 26 1.70 19.66 -9.01
CA ASP A 26 2.26 18.72 -9.99
C ASP A 26 2.59 17.34 -9.38
N ALA A 27 2.68 17.25 -8.05
CA ALA A 27 2.98 16.02 -7.33
C ALA A 27 1.74 15.37 -6.69
N ARG A 28 0.53 15.84 -6.99
CA ARG A 28 -0.71 15.27 -6.39
C ARG A 28 -0.94 13.80 -6.73
N ASP A 29 -0.59 13.35 -7.93
CA ASP A 29 -0.66 11.92 -8.26
C ASP A 29 0.39 11.10 -7.50
N ASP A 30 1.60 11.66 -7.29
CA ASP A 30 2.62 11.02 -6.45
C ASP A 30 2.15 10.92 -4.99
N PHE A 31 1.46 11.96 -4.49
CA PHE A 31 0.82 11.95 -3.19
C PHE A 31 -0.23 10.84 -3.09
N ASP A 32 -1.17 10.76 -4.03
CA ASP A 32 -2.25 9.75 -3.98
C ASP A 32 -1.70 8.32 -4.10
N LYS A 33 -0.63 8.11 -4.89
CA LYS A 33 0.10 6.83 -4.95
C LYS A 33 0.71 6.46 -3.60
N ALA A 34 1.35 7.42 -2.95
CA ALA A 34 1.96 7.21 -1.64
C ALA A 34 0.89 7.02 -0.55
N ALA A 35 -0.24 7.73 -0.63
CA ALA A 35 -1.39 7.51 0.23
C ALA A 35 -1.98 6.11 0.05
N ALA A 36 -2.11 5.64 -1.18
CA ALA A 36 -2.63 4.30 -1.46
C ALA A 36 -1.72 3.19 -0.90
N GLU A 37 -0.40 3.36 -1.01
CA GLU A 37 0.56 2.45 -0.39
C GLU A 37 0.47 2.47 1.14
N GLU A 38 0.41 3.66 1.75
CA GLU A 38 0.25 3.81 3.20
C GLU A 38 -1.00 3.09 3.68
N TRP A 39 -2.14 3.31 3.01
CA TRP A 39 -3.41 2.70 3.35
C TRP A 39 -3.31 1.17 3.31
N ALA A 40 -2.75 0.61 2.23
CA ALA A 40 -2.62 -0.83 2.06
C ALA A 40 -1.67 -1.44 3.10
N CYS A 41 -0.54 -0.81 3.37
CA CYS A 41 0.39 -1.27 4.40
C CYS A 41 -0.23 -1.16 5.80
N ARG A 42 -0.96 -0.08 6.11
CA ARG A 42 -1.68 0.10 7.38
C ARG A 42 -2.72 -0.98 7.60
N ALA A 43 -3.51 -1.30 6.58
CA ALA A 43 -4.56 -2.32 6.63
C ALA A 43 -4.03 -3.75 6.85
N LEU A 44 -2.75 -3.98 6.59
CA LEU A 44 -2.12 -5.29 6.65
C LEU A 44 -1.11 -5.45 7.77
N LYS A 45 -0.30 -4.43 8.11
CA LYS A 45 0.89 -4.56 8.99
C LYS A 45 0.60 -5.10 10.40
N ASP A 46 -0.62 -4.90 10.89
CA ASP A 46 -1.05 -5.35 12.22
C ASP A 46 -1.98 -6.58 12.15
N ALA A 47 -2.26 -7.11 10.95
CA ALA A 47 -3.14 -8.24 10.79
C ALA A 47 -2.46 -9.55 11.20
N ASP A 48 -3.17 -10.42 11.92
CA ASP A 48 -2.66 -11.74 12.33
C ASP A 48 -2.36 -12.64 11.12
N CYS A 49 -3.00 -12.38 9.98
CA CYS A 49 -2.83 -13.16 8.76
C CYS A 49 -1.44 -13.04 8.11
N ILE A 50 -0.56 -12.13 8.56
CA ILE A 50 0.74 -11.88 7.91
C ILE A 50 1.70 -13.07 7.99
N GLU A 51 1.59 -13.88 9.04
CA GLU A 51 2.53 -14.99 9.26
C GLU A 51 2.20 -16.23 8.43
N ASP A 52 1.03 -16.27 7.79
CA ASP A 52 0.61 -17.36 6.90
C ASP A 52 0.28 -16.86 5.49
N GLN A 53 0.94 -17.43 4.48
CA GLN A 53 0.83 -16.99 3.09
C GLN A 53 -0.60 -17.12 2.54
N ASN A 54 -1.31 -18.20 2.88
CA ASN A 54 -2.66 -18.47 2.37
C ASN A 54 -3.68 -17.50 2.99
N THR A 55 -3.56 -17.27 4.30
CA THR A 55 -4.42 -16.35 5.05
C THR A 55 -4.17 -14.90 4.60
N LEU A 56 -2.91 -14.52 4.37
CA LEU A 56 -2.58 -13.22 3.79
C LEU A 56 -3.15 -13.05 2.38
N ALA A 57 -3.05 -14.08 1.53
CA ALA A 57 -3.63 -14.05 0.19
C ALA A 57 -5.16 -13.90 0.22
N ALA A 58 -5.84 -14.58 1.15
CA ALA A 58 -7.28 -14.45 1.36
C ALA A 58 -7.65 -13.04 1.83
N ARG A 59 -6.89 -12.46 2.78
CA ARG A 59 -7.10 -11.08 3.25
C ARG A 59 -6.93 -10.07 2.12
N LEU A 60 -5.88 -10.22 1.30
CA LEU A 60 -5.65 -9.37 0.13
C LEU A 60 -6.79 -9.46 -0.88
N LYS A 61 -7.31 -10.67 -1.14
CA LYS A 61 -8.48 -10.87 -2.00
C LYS A 61 -9.71 -10.14 -1.47
N ALA A 62 -9.96 -10.20 -0.16
CA ALA A 62 -11.08 -9.49 0.48
C ALA A 62 -10.94 -7.96 0.35
N LEU A 63 -9.74 -7.42 0.61
CA LEU A 63 -9.47 -5.99 0.45
C LEU A 63 -9.62 -5.51 -1.00
N ILE A 64 -9.19 -6.31 -1.98
CA ILE A 64 -9.36 -5.97 -3.40
C ILE A 64 -10.84 -5.92 -3.80
N ALA A 65 -11.67 -6.76 -3.18
CA ALA A 65 -13.10 -6.86 -3.46
C ALA A 65 -13.96 -5.82 -2.72
N GLN A 66 -13.37 -5.05 -1.80
CA GLN A 66 -14.09 -3.97 -1.10
C GLN A 66 -14.58 -2.91 -2.10
N ASP A 67 -15.73 -2.30 -1.81
CA ASP A 67 -16.34 -1.28 -2.64
C ASP A 67 -15.60 0.05 -2.54
N ASP A 68 -15.22 0.45 -1.32
CA ASP A 68 -14.58 1.73 -1.01
C ASP A 68 -13.25 1.57 -0.24
N TYR A 69 -12.47 2.65 -0.17
CA TYR A 69 -11.24 2.71 0.63
C TYR A 69 -11.22 4.00 1.45
N PRO A 70 -11.78 4.01 2.68
CA PRO A 70 -11.89 5.24 3.44
C PRO A 70 -10.51 5.80 3.80
N ALA A 71 -10.30 7.06 3.42
CA ALA A 71 -9.10 7.84 3.70
C ALA A 71 -9.46 9.34 3.72
N THR A 72 -8.60 10.15 4.32
CA THR A 72 -8.80 11.60 4.51
C THR A 72 -7.61 12.37 3.96
N GLY A 73 -7.83 13.60 3.50
CA GLY A 73 -6.75 14.46 3.01
C GLY A 73 -6.21 14.05 1.64
N LEU A 74 -7.04 13.38 0.83
CA LEU A 74 -6.73 13.00 -0.54
C LEU A 74 -6.94 14.18 -1.50
N TYR A 75 -6.23 14.16 -2.63
CA TYR A 75 -6.43 15.14 -3.69
C TYR A 75 -7.48 14.71 -4.72
N ASP A 76 -7.62 13.40 -4.94
CA ASP A 76 -8.61 12.81 -5.84
C ASP A 76 -8.95 11.39 -5.36
N ASP A 77 -10.17 11.21 -4.84
CA ASP A 77 -10.63 9.94 -4.27
C ASP A 77 -10.65 8.81 -5.29
N VAL A 78 -11.14 9.06 -6.51
CA VAL A 78 -11.25 8.05 -7.57
C VAL A 78 -9.86 7.57 -8.01
N ARG A 79 -8.91 8.51 -8.13
CA ARG A 79 -7.52 8.19 -8.44
C ARG A 79 -6.85 7.42 -7.32
N PHE A 80 -7.05 7.83 -6.07
CA PHE A 80 -6.56 7.14 -4.90
C PHE A 80 -7.07 5.69 -4.84
N GLU A 81 -8.38 5.46 -4.99
CA GLU A 81 -8.95 4.11 -4.95
C GLU A 81 -8.39 3.20 -6.03
N ARG A 82 -8.17 3.74 -7.24
CA ARG A 82 -7.50 3.02 -8.33
C ARG A 82 -6.08 2.61 -7.94
N HIS A 83 -5.33 3.50 -7.29
CA HIS A 83 -3.99 3.22 -6.81
C HIS A 83 -4.00 2.18 -5.69
N VAL A 84 -4.97 2.22 -4.75
CA VAL A 84 -5.14 1.21 -3.70
C VAL A 84 -5.36 -0.16 -4.31
N ARG A 85 -6.33 -0.32 -5.23
CA ARG A 85 -6.58 -1.60 -5.90
C ARG A 85 -5.35 -2.11 -6.64
N THR A 86 -4.63 -1.22 -7.31
CA THR A 86 -3.39 -1.55 -8.02
C THR A 86 -2.31 -2.06 -7.06
N TYR A 87 -2.11 -1.37 -5.94
CA TYR A 87 -1.11 -1.74 -4.94
C TYR A 87 -1.47 -3.05 -4.23
N LEU A 88 -2.74 -3.25 -3.86
CA LEU A 88 -3.21 -4.51 -3.28
C LEU A 88 -3.01 -5.69 -4.24
N ARG A 89 -3.29 -5.52 -5.54
CA ARG A 89 -3.00 -6.55 -6.56
C ARG A 89 -1.51 -6.82 -6.73
N LYS A 90 -0.65 -5.81 -6.55
CA LYS A 90 0.81 -6.02 -6.49
C LYS A 90 1.19 -6.87 -5.28
N LEU A 91 0.68 -6.55 -4.08
CA LEU A 91 0.92 -7.34 -2.89
C LEU A 91 0.40 -8.78 -3.05
N ALA A 92 -0.78 -8.98 -3.62
CA ALA A 92 -1.32 -10.32 -3.89
C ALA A 92 -0.38 -11.16 -4.78
N ARG A 93 0.24 -10.54 -5.80
CA ARG A 93 1.25 -11.22 -6.64
C ARG A 93 2.52 -11.54 -5.86
N MET A 94 3.04 -10.60 -5.06
CA MET A 94 4.20 -10.82 -4.20
C MET A 94 3.95 -11.94 -3.19
N THR A 95 2.79 -11.94 -2.53
CA THR A 95 2.37 -13.00 -1.59
C THR A 95 2.25 -14.34 -2.31
N LYS A 96 1.66 -14.40 -3.50
CA LYS A 96 1.55 -15.65 -4.26
C LYS A 96 2.91 -16.24 -4.62
N ALA A 97 3.86 -15.41 -5.03
CA ALA A 97 5.22 -15.83 -5.36
C ALA A 97 6.12 -16.01 -4.12
N ASN A 98 5.72 -15.48 -2.97
CA ASN A 98 6.54 -15.30 -1.78
C ASN A 98 7.87 -14.55 -2.07
N GLU A 99 7.82 -13.57 -2.96
CA GLU A 99 8.98 -12.82 -3.44
C GLU A 99 8.80 -11.31 -3.29
N GLY A 100 9.90 -10.58 -3.05
CA GLY A 100 9.93 -9.12 -3.00
C GLY A 100 9.73 -8.51 -1.60
N PHE A 101 9.43 -9.31 -0.58
CA PHE A 101 9.37 -8.86 0.82
C PHE A 101 10.75 -8.70 1.48
N ASP A 102 11.80 -9.11 0.77
CA ASP A 102 13.21 -8.87 1.05
C ASP A 102 13.71 -7.52 0.50
N LYS A 103 13.01 -6.96 -0.50
CA LYS A 103 13.36 -5.68 -1.15
C LYS A 103 12.73 -4.51 -0.40
N PHE A 104 13.51 -3.92 0.51
CA PHE A 104 13.07 -2.78 1.32
C PHE A 104 13.22 -1.40 0.64
N LEU A 105 13.89 -1.35 -0.51
CA LEU A 105 14.14 -0.12 -1.27
C LEU A 105 13.24 -0.08 -2.51
N ARG A 106 12.64 1.08 -2.76
CA ARG A 106 12.06 1.41 -4.08
C ARG A 106 13.24 1.45 -5.06
N HIS A 107 13.08 0.84 -6.23
CA HIS A 107 14.06 0.90 -7.32
C HIS A 107 14.63 2.33 -7.44
N GLN A 108 15.95 2.45 -7.32
CA GLN A 108 16.69 3.59 -7.86
C GLN A 108 16.56 3.60 -9.38
#